data_AF-A0A1B5KXM6-F1
#
_entry.id   AF-A0A1B5KXM6-F1
#
_cell.length_a   1.000
_cell.length_b   1.000
_cell.length_c   1.000
_cell.angle_alpha   90.00
_cell.angle_beta   90.00
_cell.angle_gamma   90.00
#
_symmetry.space_group_name_H-M   'P 1'
#
loop_
_entity.id
_entity.type
_entity.pdbx_description
1 polymer ?
#
loop_
_entity_poly.entity_id
_entity_poly.type
_entity_poly.pdbx_seq_one_letter_code
_entity_poly.pdbx_strand_id
1 'polypeptide(L)'
;MPADLPHDEAGTDAESGTGTGTGTPFPVIVRASNGKSKQRRADKVKLSTVVQPHDLDAFYARYADVCKAGMAALKPRDRSKKRAKAKKKKAAS
;
A
#
# COMPACT_ATOMS: atom_id res chain seq x y z
N MET A 1 -42.36 -32.00 11.84
CA MET A 1 -42.10 -30.73 11.14
C MET A 1 -40.63 -30.37 11.34
N PRO A 2 -39.83 -30.50 10.28
CA PRO A 2 -38.39 -30.27 10.27
C PRO A 2 -38.08 -28.78 10.11
N ALA A 3 -36.95 -28.33 10.66
CA ALA A 3 -36.16 -27.23 10.11
C ALA A 3 -34.79 -27.26 10.79
N ASP A 4 -33.96 -28.18 10.34
CA ASP A 4 -32.51 -27.98 10.31
C ASP A 4 -32.28 -26.77 9.37
N LEU A 5 -31.79 -25.66 9.92
CA LEU A 5 -31.35 -24.51 9.14
C LEU A 5 -29.85 -24.30 9.41
N PRO A 6 -28.98 -24.68 8.46
CA PRO A 6 -27.54 -24.56 8.58
C PRO A 6 -27.14 -23.09 8.39
N HIS A 7 -26.45 -22.51 9.37
CA HIS A 7 -25.68 -21.28 9.12
C HIS A 7 -24.31 -21.65 8.59
N ASP A 8 -24.30 -21.79 7.28
CA ASP A 8 -23.33 -21.24 6.33
C ASP A 8 -21.89 -21.08 6.82
N GLU A 9 -21.05 -21.93 6.24
CA GLU A 9 -19.61 -21.78 6.09
C GLU A 9 -19.25 -20.40 5.51
N ALA A 10 -18.65 -19.53 6.30
CA ALA A 10 -17.90 -18.39 5.79
C ALA A 10 -16.46 -18.48 6.29
N GLY A 11 -15.70 -19.36 5.62
CA GLY A 11 -14.25 -19.26 5.58
C GLY A 11 -13.87 -17.85 5.13
N THR A 12 -13.23 -17.11 6.03
CA THR A 12 -12.45 -15.94 5.68
C THR A 12 -11.13 -16.05 6.42
N ASP A 13 -10.19 -16.72 5.76
CA ASP A 13 -8.79 -16.82 6.14
C ASP A 13 -8.14 -15.45 5.91
N ALA A 14 -8.45 -14.49 6.78
CA ALA A 14 -7.72 -13.24 6.87
C ALA A 14 -6.69 -13.37 7.99
N GLU A 15 -5.59 -14.08 7.67
CA GLU A 15 -4.37 -14.08 8.47
C GLU A 15 -3.85 -12.63 8.57
N SER A 16 -4.30 -11.95 9.63
CA SER A 16 -3.82 -10.63 10.03
C SER A 16 -2.82 -10.86 11.15
N GLY A 17 -1.56 -10.50 10.87
CA GLY A 17 -0.44 -10.61 11.78
C GLY A 17 -0.79 -10.21 13.21
N THR A 18 -0.31 -11.05 14.13
CA THR A 18 -0.48 -11.00 15.58
C THR A 18 -0.44 -9.59 16.20
N GLY A 19 -1.62 -9.13 16.61
CA GLY A 19 -1.81 -8.03 17.54
C GLY A 19 -2.99 -8.38 18.46
N THR A 20 -2.70 -8.86 19.66
CA THR A 20 -3.68 -9.24 20.69
C THR A 20 -4.62 -8.07 21.02
N GLY A 21 -5.89 -8.19 20.65
CA GLY A 21 -6.97 -7.27 21.02
C GLY A 21 -8.27 -7.57 20.26
N THR A 22 -9.20 -8.25 20.93
CA THR A 22 -10.58 -8.60 20.54
C THR A 22 -11.20 -7.83 19.35
N GLY A 23 -11.39 -8.53 18.23
CA GLY A 23 -12.56 -8.47 17.33
C GLY A 23 -12.83 -7.24 16.46
N THR A 24 -12.36 -6.05 16.82
CA THR A 24 -12.65 -4.83 16.05
C THR A 24 -11.41 -4.31 15.34
N PRO A 25 -11.41 -4.19 14.00
CA PRO A 25 -10.26 -3.65 13.29
C PRO A 25 -10.06 -2.17 13.64
N PHE A 26 -8.85 -1.81 14.04
CA PHE A 26 -8.53 -0.45 14.48
C PHE A 26 -8.25 0.48 13.30
N PRO A 27 -8.64 1.77 13.41
CA PRO A 27 -8.32 2.76 12.39
C PRO A 27 -6.82 3.09 12.36
N VAL A 28 -6.29 3.36 11.16
CA VAL A 28 -4.88 3.68 10.91
C VAL A 28 -4.70 5.18 10.73
N ILE A 29 -3.64 5.76 11.30
CA ILE A 29 -3.32 7.19 11.11
C ILE A 29 -2.19 7.34 10.10
N VAL A 30 -2.44 8.04 9.00
CA VAL A 30 -1.44 8.37 7.98
C VAL A 30 -0.99 9.82 8.15
N ARG A 31 0.32 10.03 8.28
CA ARG A 31 0.93 11.37 8.42
C ARG A 31 1.91 11.62 7.28
N ALA A 32 1.68 12.71 6.55
CA ALA A 32 2.60 13.19 5.52
C ALA A 32 3.11 14.59 5.89
N SER A 33 4.39 14.85 5.66
CA SER A 33 4.95 16.19 5.83
C SER A 33 5.99 16.47 4.76
N ASN A 34 6.09 17.73 4.34
CA ASN A 34 7.03 18.18 3.30
C ASN A 34 8.50 18.27 3.78
N GLY A 35 8.86 17.61 4.88
CA GLY A 35 10.24 17.48 5.37
C GLY A 35 10.92 18.77 5.83
N LYS A 36 10.25 19.94 5.77
CA LYS A 36 10.87 21.21 6.17
C LYS A 36 11.18 21.22 7.67
N SER A 37 12.46 21.40 7.99
CA SER A 37 13.03 21.30 9.34
C SER A 37 12.82 22.58 10.15
N LYS A 38 13.41 22.63 11.36
CA LYS A 38 13.31 23.76 12.31
C LYS A 38 13.62 25.12 11.67
N GLN A 39 14.54 25.17 10.69
CA GLN A 39 14.93 26.39 9.97
C GLN A 39 13.86 26.95 9.03
N ARG A 40 12.95 26.10 8.52
CA ARG A 40 11.92 26.47 7.53
C ARG A 40 10.53 26.06 8.03
N ARG A 41 10.27 26.30 9.32
CA ARG A 41 9.02 25.87 9.99
C ARG A 41 7.79 26.61 9.47
N ALA A 42 7.95 27.87 9.03
CA ALA A 42 6.86 28.67 8.46
C ALA A 42 6.23 28.01 7.23
N ASP A 43 7.03 27.37 6.37
CA ASP A 43 6.52 26.73 5.16
C ASP A 43 6.22 25.22 5.36
N LYS A 44 6.30 24.74 6.61
CA LYS A 44 6.14 23.31 6.91
C LYS A 44 4.68 22.92 6.80
N VAL A 45 4.39 22.04 5.85
CA VAL A 45 3.06 21.48 5.66
C VAL A 45 3.03 20.08 6.27
N LYS A 46 2.01 19.83 7.09
CA LYS A 46 1.70 18.52 7.68
C LYS A 46 0.27 18.17 7.33
N LEU A 47 0.07 16.98 6.80
CA LEU A 47 -1.25 16.41 6.53
C LEU A 47 -1.37 15.16 7.40
N SER A 48 -2.53 15.00 8.02
CA SER A 48 -2.85 13.83 8.83
C SER A 48 -4.26 13.38 8.50
N THR A 49 -4.41 12.10 8.16
CA THR A 49 -5.71 11.49 7.90
C THR A 49 -5.87 10.25 8.78
N VAL A 50 -7.09 9.99 9.22
CA VAL A 50 -7.47 8.75 9.90
C VAL A 50 -8.21 7.89 8.89
N VAL A 51 -7.69 6.70 8.61
CA VAL A 51 -8.26 5.76 7.65
C VAL A 51 -8.97 4.65 8.42
N GLN A 52 -10.25 4.48 8.12
CA GLN A 52 -11.04 3.41 8.69
C GLN A 52 -10.69 2.07 8.04
N PRO A 53 -10.81 0.95 8.76
CA PRO A 53 -10.40 -0.36 8.25
C PRO A 53 -11.15 -0.78 6.98
N HIS A 54 -12.40 -0.35 6.80
CA HIS A 54 -13.20 -0.65 5.61
C HIS A 54 -12.76 0.12 4.35
N ASP A 55 -12.03 1.24 4.49
CA ASP A 55 -11.59 2.08 3.37
C ASP A 55 -10.06 1.97 3.13
N LEU A 56 -9.36 1.07 3.84
CA LEU A 56 -7.91 0.94 3.71
C LEU A 56 -7.48 0.58 2.29
N ASP A 57 -8.16 -0.38 1.66
CA ASP A 57 -7.79 -0.85 0.32
C ASP A 57 -7.97 0.25 -0.74
N ALA A 58 -9.12 0.93 -0.72
CA ALA A 58 -9.42 2.04 -1.61
C ALA A 58 -8.53 3.28 -1.34
N PHE A 59 -8.12 3.51 -0.09
CA PHE A 59 -7.14 4.54 0.25
C PHE A 59 -5.76 4.22 -0.35
N TYR A 60 -5.25 3.00 -0.15
CA TYR A 60 -3.92 2.62 -0.64
C TYR A 60 -3.86 2.51 -2.16
N ALA A 61 -4.93 2.08 -2.84
CA ALA A 61 -5.02 2.10 -4.29
C ALA A 61 -4.83 3.52 -4.85
N ARG A 62 -5.62 4.48 -4.37
CA ARG A 62 -5.51 5.90 -4.76
C ARG A 62 -4.16 6.50 -4.36
N TYR A 63 -3.68 6.20 -3.16
CA TYR A 63 -2.39 6.68 -2.68
C TYR A 63 -1.23 6.18 -3.55
N ALA A 64 -1.24 4.91 -3.94
CA ALA A 64 -0.23 4.34 -4.81
C ALA A 64 -0.20 5.03 -6.18
N ASP A 65 -1.35 5.35 -6.76
CA ASP A 65 -1.43 6.04 -8.04
C ASP A 65 -0.92 7.48 -7.95
N VAL A 66 -1.23 8.20 -6.87
CA VAL A 66 -0.67 9.52 -6.58
C VAL A 66 0.86 9.43 -6.41
N CYS A 67 1.37 8.42 -5.72
CA CYS A 67 2.80 8.20 -5.57
C CYS A 67 3.50 7.88 -6.90
N LYS A 68 2.91 7.02 -7.73
CA LYS A 68 3.43 6.70 -9.07
C LYS A 68 3.49 7.95 -9.95
N ALA A 69 2.41 8.74 -9.97
CA ALA A 69 2.34 9.98 -10.74
C ALA A 69 3.36 11.02 -10.23
N GLY A 70 3.49 11.18 -8.92
CA GLY A 70 4.44 12.12 -8.30
C GLY A 70 5.91 11.72 -8.46
N MET A 71 6.22 10.43 -8.63
CA MET A 71 7.58 9.91 -8.83
C MET A 71 8.02 9.86 -10.30
N ALA A 72 7.24 10.44 -11.22
CA ALA A 72 7.54 10.45 -12.65
C ALA A 72 8.87 11.15 -13.03
N ALA A 73 9.37 12.05 -12.18
CA ALA A 73 10.63 12.76 -12.40
C ALA A 73 11.90 11.97 -12.01
N LEU A 74 11.75 10.74 -11.49
CA LEU A 74 12.90 9.89 -11.15
C LEU A 74 13.57 9.34 -12.42
N LYS A 75 14.91 9.32 -12.42
CA LYS A 75 15.69 8.76 -13.53
C LYS A 75 15.26 7.31 -13.80
N PRO A 76 14.81 6.98 -15.03
CA PRO A 76 14.42 5.62 -15.37
C PRO A 76 15.58 4.65 -15.11
N ARG A 77 15.29 3.55 -14.41
CA ARG A 77 16.31 2.57 -14.06
C ARG A 77 17.02 2.08 -15.31
N ASP A 78 18.34 2.13 -15.29
CA ASP A 78 19.17 1.69 -16.41
C ASP A 78 18.93 0.20 -16.71
N ARG A 79 18.23 -0.08 -17.82
CA ARG A 79 17.93 -1.43 -18.31
C ARG A 79 19.00 -1.93 -19.29
N SER A 80 20.05 -1.15 -19.60
CA SER A 80 21.08 -1.51 -20.59
C SER A 80 21.73 -2.84 -20.27
N LYS A 81 22.10 -3.07 -19.00
CA LYS A 81 22.73 -4.31 -18.52
C LYS A 81 21.80 -5.54 -18.65
N LYS A 82 20.48 -5.37 -18.54
CA LYS A 82 19.50 -6.46 -18.70
C LYS A 82 19.20 -6.76 -20.17
N ARG A 83 19.10 -5.73 -21.01
CA ARG A 83 18.92 -5.89 -22.47
C ARG A 83 20.14 -6.52 -23.15
N ALA A 84 21.35 -6.18 -22.70
CA ALA A 84 22.59 -6.80 -23.18
C ALA A 84 22.68 -8.30 -22.83
N LYS A 85 22.34 -8.68 -21.59
CA LYS A 85 22.30 -10.09 -21.18
C LYS A 85 21.20 -10.90 -21.91
N ALA A 86 20.04 -10.28 -22.18
CA ALA A 86 18.96 -10.92 -22.94
C ALA A 86 19.32 -11.14 -24.43
N LYS A 87 20.02 -10.18 -25.06
CA LYS A 87 20.52 -10.35 -26.44
C LYS A 87 21.60 -11.44 -26.52
N LYS A 88 22.52 -11.54 -25.55
CA LYS A 88 23.55 -12.59 -25.51
C LYS A 88 22.95 -14.00 -25.34
N LYS A 89 21.86 -14.13 -24.58
CA LYS A 89 21.14 -15.42 -24.44
C LYS A 89 20.35 -15.81 -25.70
N LYS A 90 19.83 -14.84 -26.46
CA LYS A 90 19.14 -15.08 -27.74
C LYS A 90 20.07 -15.38 -28.92
N ALA A 91 21.34 -14.99 -28.85
CA ALA A 91 22.34 -15.23 -29.90
C ALA A 91 23.15 -16.53 -29.69
N ALA A 92 22.87 -17.27 -28.61
CA ALA A 92 23.53 -18.53 -28.26
C ALA A 92 22.56 -19.73 -28.31
N SER A 93 21.44 -19.58 -29.02
CA SER A 93 20.49 -20.64 -29.34
C SER A 93 20.22 -20.65 -30.83
#